data_AF-A0A5M5BW50-F1
#
_entry.id   AF-A0A5M5BW50-F1
#
_cell.length_a   1.000
_cell.length_b   1.000
_cell.length_c   1.000
_cell.angle_alpha   90.00
_cell.angle_beta   90.00
_cell.angle_gamma   90.00
#
_symmetry.space_group_name_H-M   'P 1'
#
loop_
_entity.id
_entity.type
_entity.pdbx_description
1 polymer ?
#
loop_
_entity_poly.entity_id
_entity_poly.type
_entity_poly.pdbx_seq_one_letter_code
_entity_poly.pdbx_strand_id
1 'polypeptide(L)'
;MDIKKVTFIIASSLVLCFMASAQSKLISINEKGKLSYHSYTDKGDLLPDFSFCGYKGGGVAIPHIKVTASISPSPNKEDDTPFIQAVIDKVAKLQPDEDGFRGCILLRKGVYHIASPIRITASGIVLRGEGNNK
;
A
#
# COMPACT_ATOMS: atom_id res chain seq x y z
N MET A 1 25.34 49.26 -63.14
CA MET A 1 25.47 47.79 -63.16
C MET A 1 26.51 47.41 -62.13
N ASP A 2 26.28 46.57 -61.14
CA ASP A 2 25.08 45.88 -60.71
C ASP A 2 25.37 45.21 -59.36
N ILE A 3 24.27 44.92 -58.65
CA ILE A 3 24.12 43.92 -57.59
C ILE A 3 24.72 44.26 -56.20
N LYS A 4 23.76 44.68 -55.37
CA LYS A 4 23.81 44.92 -53.94
C LYS A 4 23.99 43.59 -53.17
N LYS A 5 24.93 43.62 -52.22
CA LYS A 5 24.82 43.14 -50.83
C LYS A 5 23.62 42.25 -50.52
N VAL A 6 23.84 40.95 -50.28
CA VAL A 6 23.04 40.17 -49.33
C VAL A 6 23.98 39.27 -48.53
N THR A 7 24.56 39.85 -47.49
CA THR A 7 25.25 39.11 -46.43
C THR A 7 24.21 38.29 -45.68
N PHE A 8 24.30 36.97 -45.76
CA PHE A 8 23.47 36.03 -45.02
C PHE A 8 23.84 36.11 -43.53
N ILE A 9 23.09 36.89 -42.75
CA ILE A 9 23.15 36.84 -41.29
C ILE A 9 22.20 35.74 -40.83
N ILE A 10 22.73 34.55 -40.60
CA ILE A 10 22.02 33.50 -39.86
C ILE A 10 22.07 33.91 -38.39
N ALA A 11 21.08 34.68 -37.95
CA ALA A 11 20.85 34.94 -36.55
C ALA A 11 20.38 33.63 -35.90
N SER A 12 21.32 32.86 -35.35
CA SER A 12 21.04 31.73 -34.47
C SER A 12 20.37 32.26 -33.20
N SER A 13 19.04 32.19 -33.17
CA SER A 13 18.27 32.35 -31.94
C SER A 13 18.46 31.09 -31.10
N LEU A 14 19.53 31.05 -30.31
CA LEU A 14 19.71 30.03 -29.28
C LEU A 14 18.92 30.47 -28.05
N VAL A 15 17.61 30.23 -28.06
CA VAL A 15 16.79 30.34 -26.85
C VAL A 15 17.18 29.18 -25.94
N LEU A 16 18.15 29.40 -25.04
CA LEU A 16 18.32 28.54 -23.88
C LEU A 16 17.11 28.73 -22.96
N CYS A 17 16.07 27.93 -23.17
CA CYS A 17 15.10 27.67 -22.12
C CYS A 17 15.82 26.91 -21.00
N PHE A 18 16.40 27.64 -20.04
CA PHE A 18 16.69 27.07 -18.72
C PHE A 18 15.35 26.76 -18.05
N MET A 19 14.82 25.57 -18.32
CA MET A 19 13.81 24.96 -17.48
C MET A 19 14.49 24.63 -16.15
N ALA A 20 14.57 25.61 -15.24
CA ALA A 20 14.86 25.32 -13.85
C ALA A 20 13.72 24.41 -13.37
N SER A 21 14.00 23.12 -13.24
CA SER A 21 13.07 22.17 -12.66
C SER A 21 12.80 22.63 -11.24
N ALA A 22 11.61 23.17 -10.98
CA ALA A 22 11.18 23.50 -9.63
C ALA A 22 11.01 22.18 -8.87
N GLN A 23 12.06 21.75 -8.18
CA GLN A 23 12.04 20.58 -7.31
C GLN A 23 11.53 20.97 -5.92
N SER A 24 10.98 20.00 -5.20
CA SER A 24 10.50 20.23 -3.84
C SER A 24 11.66 20.53 -2.90
N LYS A 25 11.41 21.41 -1.91
CA LYS A 25 12.36 21.66 -0.82
C LYS A 25 12.63 20.41 0.03
N LEU A 26 11.68 19.48 0.09
CA LEU A 26 11.76 18.27 0.92
C LEU A 26 12.37 17.08 0.19
N ILE A 27 12.22 17.01 -1.13
CA ILE A 27 12.65 15.88 -1.94
C ILE A 27 13.06 16.33 -3.35
N SER A 28 14.20 15.85 -3.83
CA SER A 28 14.72 16.13 -5.16
C SER A 28 15.26 14.88 -5.84
N ILE A 29 15.48 14.96 -7.16
CA ILE A 29 16.18 13.93 -7.92
C ILE A 29 17.65 14.35 -8.03
N ASN A 30 18.59 13.50 -7.60
CA ASN A 30 20.02 13.76 -7.73
C ASN A 30 20.55 13.44 -9.13
N GLU A 31 21.82 13.76 -9.36
CA GLU A 31 22.54 13.53 -10.64
C GLU A 31 22.52 12.07 -11.10
N LYS A 32 22.31 11.11 -10.19
CA LYS A 32 22.19 9.68 -10.49
C LYS A 32 20.74 9.23 -10.76
N GLY A 33 19.80 10.17 -10.84
CA GLY A 33 18.38 9.87 -11.06
C GLY A 33 17.66 9.29 -9.84
N LYS A 34 18.25 9.35 -8.64
CA LYS A 34 17.64 8.82 -7.40
C LYS A 34 17.00 9.93 -6.56
N LEU A 35 15.97 9.57 -5.79
CA LEU A 35 15.37 10.45 -4.80
C LEU A 35 16.39 10.80 -3.71
N SER A 36 16.46 12.08 -3.35
CA SER A 36 17.25 12.64 -2.25
C SER A 36 16.31 13.38 -1.32
N TYR A 37 16.33 13.01 -0.05
CA TYR A 37 15.46 13.57 0.99
C TYR A 37 16.23 14.65 1.75
N HIS A 38 15.58 15.78 1.98
CA HIS A 38 16.19 16.94 2.63
C HIS A 38 15.56 17.17 3.99
N SER A 39 16.40 17.41 5.00
CA SER A 39 15.91 17.75 6.32
C SER A 39 15.18 19.10 6.29
N TYR A 40 14.01 19.14 6.92
CA TYR A 40 13.19 20.36 6.99
C TYR A 40 13.15 21.00 8.37
N THR A 41 13.86 20.42 9.33
CA THR A 41 14.10 20.97 10.67
C THR A 41 15.57 20.89 11.04
N ASP A 42 16.00 21.71 11.99
CA ASP A 42 17.38 21.69 12.54
C ASP A 42 17.71 20.40 13.31
N LYS A 43 16.69 19.58 13.59
CA LYS A 43 16.84 18.25 14.22
C LYS A 43 17.08 17.13 13.20
N GLY A 44 17.02 17.45 11.91
CA GLY A 44 17.26 16.49 10.84
C GLY A 44 16.00 15.77 10.34
N ASP A 45 14.79 16.23 10.68
CA ASP A 45 13.55 15.53 10.29
C ASP A 45 13.41 15.48 8.76
N LEU A 46 13.08 14.30 8.21
CA LEU A 46 12.91 14.03 6.78
C LEU A 46 11.44 13.77 6.43
N LEU A 47 11.09 13.98 5.16
CA LEU A 47 9.82 13.49 4.63
C LEU A 47 9.75 11.95 4.80
N PRO A 48 8.69 11.39 5.40
CA PRO A 48 8.59 9.94 5.59
C PRO A 48 8.63 9.15 4.27
N ASP A 49 9.41 8.08 4.24
CA ASP A 49 9.46 7.14 3.12
C ASP A 49 8.46 6.00 3.32
N PHE A 50 7.44 5.94 2.46
CA PHE A 50 6.39 4.90 2.48
C PHE A 50 6.68 3.76 1.49
N SER A 51 7.86 3.74 0.85
CA SER A 51 8.21 2.73 -0.15
C SER A 51 8.28 1.31 0.43
N PHE A 52 8.43 1.17 1.75
CA PHE A 52 8.42 -0.11 2.47
C PHE A 52 7.11 -0.39 3.21
N CYS A 53 6.02 0.31 2.88
CA CYS A 53 4.72 0.04 3.49
C CYS A 53 4.03 -1.15 2.83
N GLY A 54 3.38 -1.99 3.65
CA GLY A 54 2.59 -3.13 3.18
C GLY A 54 3.10 -4.47 3.70
N TYR A 55 2.47 -5.56 3.25
CA TYR A 55 2.81 -6.91 3.67
C TYR A 55 4.28 -7.22 3.36
N LYS A 56 5.04 -7.64 4.38
CA LYS A 56 6.49 -7.88 4.30
C LYS A 56 7.28 -6.76 3.60
N GLY A 57 6.91 -5.50 3.86
CA GLY A 57 7.61 -4.33 3.31
C GLY A 57 7.16 -3.91 1.91
N GLY A 58 6.00 -4.37 1.44
CA GLY A 58 5.42 -3.96 0.15
C GLY A 58 6.00 -4.65 -1.09
N GLY A 59 7.16 -5.31 -0.97
CA GLY A 59 7.80 -6.07 -2.05
C GLY A 59 7.31 -7.50 -2.23
N VAL A 60 6.38 -7.97 -1.38
CA VAL A 60 5.88 -9.35 -1.42
C VAL A 60 4.37 -9.35 -1.64
N ALA A 61 3.93 -10.18 -2.59
CA ALA A 61 2.50 -10.39 -2.82
C ALA A 61 1.81 -10.91 -1.56
N ILE A 62 0.59 -10.45 -1.31
CA ILE A 62 -0.24 -10.96 -0.22
C ILE A 62 -0.55 -12.44 -0.53
N PRO A 63 -0.22 -13.39 0.37
CA PRO A 63 -0.38 -14.81 0.08
C PRO A 63 -1.86 -15.19 -0.02
N HIS A 64 -2.17 -16.06 -0.98
CA HIS A 64 -3.51 -16.61 -1.13
C HIS A 64 -3.68 -17.87 -0.29
N ILE A 65 -4.02 -17.68 0.99
CA ILE A 65 -4.30 -18.81 1.90
C ILE A 65 -5.67 -19.41 1.59
N LYS A 66 -5.74 -20.76 1.56
CA LYS A 66 -6.98 -21.51 1.35
C LYS A 66 -8.00 -21.19 2.45
N VAL A 67 -9.25 -20.98 2.04
CA VAL A 67 -10.36 -20.73 2.97
C VAL A 67 -10.68 -22.02 3.73
N THR A 68 -10.56 -21.95 5.05
CA THR A 68 -10.86 -23.05 5.99
C THR A 68 -12.29 -22.97 6.50
N ALA A 69 -12.81 -21.76 6.66
CA ALA A 69 -14.19 -21.51 7.08
C ALA A 69 -14.72 -20.23 6.44
N SER A 70 -16.03 -20.20 6.18
CA SER A 70 -16.74 -19.00 5.78
C SER A 70 -17.82 -18.67 6.79
N ILE A 71 -17.97 -17.39 7.08
CA ILE A 71 -18.95 -16.84 8.01
C ILE A 71 -19.83 -15.88 7.20
N SER A 72 -21.15 -15.96 7.40
CA SER A 72 -22.09 -14.94 6.94
C SER A 72 -22.60 -14.17 8.16
N PRO A 73 -22.96 -12.88 8.02
CA PRO A 73 -23.57 -12.14 9.12
C PRO A 73 -24.92 -12.72 9.50
N SER A 74 -25.30 -12.56 10.76
CA SER A 74 -26.61 -12.97 11.24
C SER A 74 -27.73 -12.25 10.48
N PRO A 75 -28.79 -12.97 10.06
CA PRO A 75 -29.89 -12.37 9.31
C PRO A 75 -30.71 -11.39 10.17
N ASN A 76 -30.71 -11.57 11.49
CA ASN A 76 -31.56 -10.84 12.43
C ASN A 76 -30.85 -9.66 13.12
N LYS A 77 -29.63 -9.29 12.69
CA LYS A 77 -28.79 -8.28 13.37
C LYS A 77 -28.47 -8.64 14.84
N GLU A 78 -28.40 -9.93 15.11
CA GLU A 78 -27.96 -10.47 16.41
C GLU A 78 -26.44 -10.35 16.53
N ASP A 79 -25.93 -10.43 17.77
CA ASP A 79 -24.50 -10.41 18.04
C ASP A 79 -23.79 -11.59 17.37
N ASP A 80 -22.93 -11.28 16.39
CA ASP A 80 -22.11 -12.22 15.64
C ASP A 80 -20.82 -12.62 16.38
N THR A 81 -20.49 -11.92 17.48
CA THR A 81 -19.26 -12.17 18.25
C THR A 81 -19.07 -13.64 18.65
N PRO A 82 -20.04 -14.33 19.29
CA PRO A 82 -19.84 -15.71 19.72
C PRO A 82 -19.61 -16.66 18.55
N PHE A 83 -20.27 -16.43 17.42
CA PHE A 83 -20.11 -17.26 16.23
C PHE A 83 -18.72 -17.07 15.60
N ILE A 84 -18.29 -15.82 15.43
CA ILE A 84 -16.96 -15.50 14.89
C ILE A 84 -15.86 -16.04 15.81
N GLN A 85 -16.00 -15.86 17.13
CA GLN A 85 -15.04 -16.37 18.11
C GLN A 85 -14.94 -17.89 18.04
N ALA A 86 -16.05 -18.62 17.97
CA ALA A 86 -16.06 -20.08 17.88
C ALA A 86 -15.34 -20.61 16.62
N VAL A 87 -15.47 -19.92 15.48
CA VAL A 87 -14.76 -20.29 14.25
C VAL A 87 -13.26 -20.01 14.38
N ILE A 88 -12.87 -18.87 14.96
CA ILE A 88 -11.47 -18.56 15.26
C ILE A 88 -10.86 -19.62 16.17
N ASP A 89 -11.55 -19.98 17.26
CA ASP A 89 -11.09 -20.99 18.21
C ASP A 89 -10.94 -22.37 17.58
N LYS A 90 -11.79 -22.69 16.59
CA LYS A 90 -11.67 -23.93 15.81
C LYS A 90 -10.45 -23.91 14.90
N VAL A 91 -10.20 -22.82 14.19
CA VAL A 91 -9.02 -22.68 13.31
C VAL A 91 -7.73 -22.61 14.13
N ALA A 92 -7.76 -22.01 15.32
CA ALA A 92 -6.61 -21.95 16.23
C ALA A 92 -6.07 -23.33 16.64
N LYS A 93 -6.91 -24.37 16.62
CA LYS A 93 -6.53 -25.75 16.95
C LYS A 93 -5.87 -26.50 15.80
N LEU A 94 -5.90 -25.97 14.58
CA LEU A 94 -5.26 -26.61 13.42
C LEU A 94 -3.74 -26.46 13.50
N GLN A 95 -3.00 -27.47 13.06
CA GLN A 95 -1.55 -27.36 12.90
C GLN A 95 -1.24 -26.30 11.82
N PRO A 96 -0.25 -25.42 12.04
CA PRO A 96 0.25 -24.55 10.98
C PRO A 96 0.84 -25.37 9.83
N ASP A 97 0.69 -24.88 8.61
CA ASP A 97 1.41 -25.39 7.44
C ASP A 97 2.88 -24.97 7.45
N GLU A 98 3.62 -25.35 6.39
CA GLU A 98 5.05 -25.06 6.24
C GLU A 98 5.37 -23.56 6.24
N ASP A 99 4.42 -22.73 5.82
CA ASP A 99 4.52 -21.26 5.81
C ASP A 99 4.01 -20.62 7.11
N GLY A 100 3.57 -21.43 8.08
CA GLY A 100 3.10 -21.00 9.39
C GLY A 100 1.62 -20.60 9.45
N PHE A 101 0.82 -20.93 8.44
CA PHE A 101 -0.62 -20.63 8.41
C PHE A 101 -1.46 -21.81 8.92
N ARG A 102 -2.40 -21.51 9.82
CA ARG A 102 -3.42 -22.46 10.31
C ARG A 102 -4.67 -22.46 9.43
N GLY A 103 -4.93 -21.35 8.74
CA GLY A 103 -6.06 -21.24 7.84
C GLY A 103 -6.57 -19.82 7.63
N CYS A 104 -7.46 -19.68 6.65
CA CYS A 104 -8.15 -18.42 6.35
C CYS A 104 -9.64 -18.53 6.70
N ILE A 105 -10.15 -17.56 7.46
CA ILE A 105 -11.57 -17.38 7.74
C ILE A 105 -12.08 -16.28 6.84
N LEU A 106 -13.04 -16.62 5.98
CA LEU A 106 -13.68 -15.69 5.06
C LEU A 106 -14.94 -15.12 5.71
N LEU A 107 -14.93 -13.83 6.01
CA LEU A 107 -16.12 -13.06 6.34
C LEU A 107 -16.81 -12.67 5.04
N ARG A 108 -17.95 -13.30 4.77
CA ARG A 108 -18.76 -12.96 3.60
C ARG A 108 -19.28 -11.54 3.72
N LYS A 109 -19.56 -10.94 2.57
CA LYS A 109 -20.05 -9.56 2.49
C LYS A 109 -21.30 -9.37 3.35
N GLY A 110 -21.30 -8.34 4.19
CA GLY A 110 -22.47 -7.87 4.92
C GLY A 110 -22.11 -7.14 6.21
N VAL A 111 -23.09 -6.93 7.08
CA VAL A 111 -22.94 -6.14 8.31
C VAL A 111 -22.95 -7.08 9.51
N TYR A 112 -21.83 -7.13 10.23
CA TYR A 112 -21.66 -7.92 11.44
C TYR A 112 -21.88 -7.05 12.68
N HIS A 113 -22.68 -7.52 13.63
CA HIS A 113 -22.90 -6.84 14.90
C HIS A 113 -21.97 -7.47 15.94
N ILE A 114 -21.04 -6.67 16.46
CA ILE A 114 -20.00 -7.16 17.39
C ILE A 114 -20.20 -6.48 18.73
N ALA A 115 -20.76 -7.20 19.70
CA ALA A 115 -21.01 -6.69 21.05
C ALA A 115 -19.77 -6.77 21.96
N SER A 116 -18.75 -7.57 21.61
CA SER A 116 -17.52 -7.68 22.42
C SER A 116 -16.27 -7.96 21.56
N PRO A 117 -15.05 -7.77 22.10
CA PRO A 117 -13.83 -7.94 21.30
C PRO A 117 -13.66 -9.37 20.78
N ILE A 118 -13.37 -9.49 19.48
CA ILE A 118 -12.92 -10.74 18.86
C ILE A 118 -11.43 -10.94 19.19
N ARG A 119 -11.08 -12.12 19.73
CA ARG A 119 -9.71 -12.45 20.14
C ARG A 119 -9.10 -13.50 19.22
N ILE A 120 -7.94 -13.19 18.66
CA ILE A 120 -7.09 -14.13 17.92
C ILE A 120 -5.88 -14.43 18.80
N THR A 121 -5.87 -15.58 19.45
CA THR A 121 -4.83 -15.96 20.44
C THR A 121 -3.74 -16.87 19.87
N ALA A 122 -3.89 -17.32 18.61
CA ALA A 122 -2.93 -18.16 17.92
C ALA A 122 -2.44 -17.49 16.62
N SER A 123 -1.13 -17.59 16.36
CA SER A 123 -0.53 -17.16 15.09
C SER A 123 -1.00 -18.03 13.92
N GLY A 124 -0.86 -17.51 12.70
CA GLY A 124 -1.17 -18.24 11.46
C GLY A 124 -2.63 -18.18 11.02
N ILE A 125 -3.50 -17.43 11.71
CA ILE A 125 -4.89 -17.25 11.31
C ILE A 125 -5.01 -16.00 10.43
N VAL A 126 -5.63 -16.15 9.25
CA VAL A 126 -5.94 -15.04 8.34
C VAL A 126 -7.43 -14.75 8.40
N LEU A 127 -7.83 -13.50 8.65
CA LEU A 127 -9.19 -13.03 8.43
C LEU A 127 -9.26 -12.32 7.07
N ARG A 128 -10.18 -12.74 6.21
CA ARG A 128 -10.38 -12.17 4.87
C ARG A 128 -11.83 -11.72 4.73
N GLY A 129 -12.07 -10.52 4.20
CA GLY A 129 -13.41 -10.06 3.82
C GLY A 129 -13.73 -10.34 2.36
N GLU A 130 -15.01 -10.16 1.99
CA GLU A 130 -15.47 -10.13 0.60
C GLU A 130 -15.94 -8.72 0.22
N GLY A 131 -15.46 -8.22 -0.91
CA GLY A 131 -15.87 -6.94 -1.46
C GLY A 131 -14.67 -6.11 -1.88
N ASN A 132 -14.76 -5.56 -3.08
CA ASN A 132 -13.70 -4.74 -3.69
C ASN A 132 -14.15 -3.29 -3.86
N ASN A 133 -15.33 -2.94 -3.32
CA ASN A 133 -15.87 -1.59 -3.42
C ASN A 133 -15.17 -0.74 -2.36
N LYS A 134 -14.14 0.00 -2.81
CA LYS A 134 -13.85 1.31 -2.24
C LYS A 134 -14.95 2.28 -2.63
#